data_AF-A0A2J7RNA4-F1
#
_entry.id   AF-A0A2J7RNA4-F1
#
_cell.length_a   1.000
_cell.length_b   1.000
_cell.length_c   1.000
_cell.angle_alpha   90.00
_cell.angle_beta   90.00
_cell.angle_gamma   90.00
#
_symmetry.space_group_name_H-M   'P 1'
#
loop_
_entity.id
_entity.type
_entity.pdbx_description
1 polymer ?
#
loop_
_entity_poly.entity_id
_entity_poly.type
_entity_poly.pdbx_seq_one_letter_code
_entity_poly.pdbx_strand_id
1 'polypeptide(L)'
;MYSILFRFILMSVSDWQDIVAGTAACEEVKASKKFAQILELILLVGNYMNSGSKNGQAFGFEISFLPKLTSTKDVENKMTLLHYLVETIENKFPELLTFNEDLAHVDKAARVSVETIQKTLRQMDASIRNLEDDLNNNKQPQGDDDTFTEVMGTFAKDARSQYEILDSMFKNMESLYTDLSEFYSFDKQKYSLEEFFSDVKTFKDAFLQANKDNVKLRETEEKVRRAREAREKAELERADRAMRKRALIDMNADQTQEGVMDSLLEALQTGSAFSRDQRQKRARPRAAG
;
A
#
# COMPACT_ATOMS: atom_id res chain seq x y z
N MET A 1 -39.73 13.31 -20.91
CA MET A 1 -38.91 14.53 -20.75
C MET A 1 -37.93 14.42 -19.59
N TYR A 2 -38.38 14.43 -18.33
CA TYR A 2 -37.52 14.36 -17.14
C TYR A 2 -36.62 13.11 -17.02
N SER A 3 -37.06 11.97 -17.56
CA SER A 3 -36.25 10.73 -17.57
C SER A 3 -35.01 10.81 -18.46
N ILE A 4 -35.08 11.54 -19.58
CA ILE A 4 -33.94 11.73 -20.50
C ILE A 4 -32.93 12.72 -19.88
N LEU A 5 -33.43 13.81 -19.31
CA LEU A 5 -32.65 14.81 -18.58
C LEU A 5 -31.89 14.19 -17.40
N PHE A 6 -32.59 13.43 -16.56
CA PHE A 6 -32.00 12.79 -15.38
C PHE A 6 -30.97 11.73 -15.77
N ARG A 7 -31.24 10.96 -16.83
CA ARG A 7 -30.31 9.95 -17.33
C ARG A 7 -29.06 10.58 -17.96
N PHE A 8 -29.20 11.69 -18.68
CA PHE A 8 -28.08 12.45 -19.23
C PHE A 8 -27.16 13.00 -18.12
N ILE A 9 -27.74 13.59 -17.07
CA ILE A 9 -27.00 14.13 -15.92
C ILE A 9 -26.26 13.01 -15.18
N LEU A 10 -26.91 11.88 -14.89
CA LEU A 10 -26.26 10.77 -14.17
C LEU A 10 -25.14 10.13 -14.99
N MET A 11 -25.31 9.95 -16.30
CA MET A 11 -24.28 9.41 -17.18
C MET A 11 -23.09 10.37 -17.30
N SER A 12 -23.33 11.67 -17.38
CA SER A 12 -22.27 12.69 -17.44
C SER A 12 -21.42 12.72 -16.16
N VAL A 13 -22.04 12.57 -14.98
CA VAL A 13 -21.32 12.65 -13.70
C VAL A 13 -20.40 11.44 -13.48
N SER A 14 -20.84 10.21 -13.80
CA SER A 14 -19.99 9.03 -13.63
C SER A 14 -18.77 9.06 -14.56
N ASP A 15 -19.01 9.34 -15.84
CA ASP A 15 -17.95 9.34 -16.85
C ASP A 15 -16.94 10.46 -16.56
N TRP A 16 -17.41 11.61 -16.08
CA TRP A 16 -16.53 12.69 -15.66
C TRP A 16 -15.58 12.26 -14.53
N GLN A 17 -16.07 11.54 -13.52
CA GLN A 17 -15.22 11.04 -12.43
C GLN A 17 -14.19 10.04 -12.93
N ASP A 18 -14.57 9.14 -13.83
CA ASP A 18 -13.68 8.13 -14.40
C ASP A 18 -12.60 8.76 -15.28
N ILE A 19 -12.96 9.74 -16.13
CA ILE A 19 -12.00 10.50 -16.95
C ILE A 19 -11.02 11.28 -16.09
N VAL A 20 -11.51 11.95 -15.03
CA VAL A 20 -10.64 12.69 -14.10
C VAL A 20 -9.70 11.74 -13.38
N ALA A 21 -10.18 10.59 -12.91
CA ALA A 21 -9.36 9.60 -12.25
C ALA A 21 -8.26 9.04 -13.16
N GLY A 22 -8.60 8.67 -14.40
CA GLY A 22 -7.63 8.18 -15.38
C GLY A 22 -6.60 9.25 -15.75
N THR A 23 -7.04 10.49 -15.97
CA THR A 23 -6.17 11.65 -16.26
C THR A 23 -5.17 11.89 -15.13
N ALA A 24 -5.66 12.04 -13.90
CA ALA A 24 -4.83 12.30 -12.73
C ALA A 24 -3.86 11.14 -12.47
N ALA A 25 -4.30 9.89 -12.59
CA ALA A 25 -3.42 8.73 -12.40
C ALA A 25 -2.30 8.68 -13.45
N CYS A 26 -2.57 9.08 -14.70
CA CYS A 26 -1.53 9.17 -15.73
C CYS A 26 -0.44 10.19 -15.36
N GLU A 27 -0.85 11.37 -14.92
CA GLU A 27 0.07 12.44 -14.50
C GLU A 27 0.86 12.04 -13.25
N GLU A 28 0.18 11.47 -12.24
CA GLU A 28 0.77 10.99 -10.98
C GLU A 28 1.87 9.95 -11.22
N VAL A 29 1.58 8.90 -11.99
CA VAL A 29 2.54 7.83 -12.26
C VAL A 29 3.75 8.37 -13.03
N LYS A 30 3.53 9.21 -14.05
CA LYS A 30 4.62 9.81 -14.85
C LYS A 30 5.49 10.76 -14.01
N ALA A 31 4.90 11.50 -13.08
CA ALA A 31 5.58 12.51 -12.29
C ALA A 31 6.23 11.97 -11.00
N SER A 32 5.80 10.82 -10.49
CA SER A 32 6.33 10.27 -9.24
C SER A 32 7.78 9.81 -9.38
N LYS A 33 8.69 10.65 -8.87
CA LYS A 33 10.12 10.32 -8.76
C LYS A 33 10.35 9.13 -7.85
N LYS A 34 9.57 9.01 -6.77
CA LYS A 34 9.68 7.88 -5.83
C LYS A 34 9.37 6.57 -6.54
N PHE A 35 8.30 6.52 -7.33
CA PHE A 35 7.95 5.35 -8.12
C PHE A 35 9.05 5.01 -9.14
N ALA A 36 9.56 6.00 -9.87
CA ALA A 36 10.68 5.80 -10.81
C ALA A 36 11.92 5.20 -10.14
N GLN A 37 12.32 5.72 -8.96
CA GLN A 37 13.46 5.19 -8.20
C GLN A 37 13.22 3.76 -7.70
N ILE A 38 11.98 3.41 -7.33
CA ILE A 38 11.63 2.03 -6.97
C ILE A 38 11.81 1.11 -8.18
N LEU A 39 11.41 1.52 -9.39
CA LEU A 39 11.62 0.75 -10.61
C LEU A 39 13.12 0.55 -10.92
N GLU A 40 13.95 1.57 -10.70
CA GLU A 40 15.41 1.47 -10.84
C GLU A 40 16.01 0.45 -9.87
N LEU A 41 15.56 0.45 -8.61
CA LEU A 41 15.98 -0.53 -7.60
C LEU A 41 15.56 -1.96 -7.99
N ILE A 42 14.34 -2.12 -8.49
CA ILE A 42 13.85 -3.41 -9.00
C ILE A 42 14.73 -3.89 -10.17
N LEU A 43 15.05 -3.00 -11.12
CA LEU A 43 15.92 -3.33 -12.25
C LEU A 43 17.31 -3.73 -11.78
N LEU A 44 17.90 -2.98 -10.84
CA LEU A 44 19.22 -3.25 -10.28
C LEU A 44 19.28 -4.63 -9.62
N VAL A 45 18.32 -4.93 -8.73
CA VAL A 45 18.25 -6.23 -8.05
C VAL A 45 17.97 -7.35 -9.05
N GLY A 46 17.06 -7.12 -10.00
CA GLY A 46 16.76 -8.06 -11.08
C GLY A 46 17.98 -8.41 -11.91
N ASN A 47 18.76 -7.43 -12.35
CA ASN A 47 20.00 -7.65 -13.11
C ASN A 47 21.05 -8.41 -12.29
N TYR A 48 21.22 -8.07 -11.02
CA TYR A 48 22.15 -8.77 -10.14
C TYR A 48 21.76 -10.25 -9.98
N MET A 49 20.48 -10.53 -9.71
CA MET A 49 19.98 -11.90 -9.54
C MET A 49 20.03 -12.72 -10.83
N ASN A 50 19.83 -12.08 -11.98
CA ASN A 50 19.83 -12.72 -13.30
C ASN A 50 21.22 -12.75 -13.95
N SER A 51 22.29 -12.39 -13.22
CA SER A 51 23.66 -12.41 -13.73
C SER A 51 24.03 -13.78 -14.31
N GLY A 52 24.58 -13.79 -15.52
CA GLY A 52 24.91 -15.01 -16.27
C GLY A 52 23.74 -15.67 -16.99
N SER A 53 22.51 -15.14 -16.89
CA SER A 53 21.37 -15.54 -17.71
C SER A 53 21.13 -14.57 -18.88
N LYS A 54 20.20 -14.91 -19.77
CA LYS A 54 19.76 -14.00 -20.86
C LYS A 54 19.19 -12.66 -20.35
N ASN A 55 18.76 -12.60 -19.09
CA ASN A 55 18.12 -11.43 -18.49
C ASN A 55 19.04 -10.64 -17.55
N GLY A 56 20.34 -10.96 -17.45
CA GLY A 56 21.25 -10.35 -16.46
C GLY A 56 21.78 -8.96 -16.78
N GLN A 57 21.47 -8.42 -17.96
CA GLN A 57 21.91 -7.09 -18.44
C GLN A 57 20.75 -6.34 -19.10
N ALA A 58 19.57 -6.39 -18.48
CA ALA A 58 18.40 -5.68 -18.97
C ALA A 58 18.57 -4.16 -18.76
N PHE A 59 18.13 -3.36 -19.73
CA PHE A 59 18.03 -1.91 -19.62
C PHE A 59 16.70 -1.44 -19.02
N GLY A 60 15.71 -2.34 -18.96
CA GLY A 60 14.38 -2.09 -18.45
C GLY A 60 13.57 -3.37 -18.42
N PHE A 61 12.36 -3.28 -17.88
CA PHE A 61 11.40 -4.38 -17.84
C PHE A 61 9.99 -3.84 -18.05
N GLU A 62 9.08 -4.70 -18.51
CA GLU A 62 7.67 -4.31 -18.71
C GLU A 62 6.97 -4.12 -17.35
N ILE A 63 6.14 -3.08 -17.23
CA ILE A 63 5.38 -2.79 -15.99
C ILE A 63 4.47 -3.95 -15.56
N SER A 64 3.99 -4.75 -16.52
CA SER A 64 3.24 -6.00 -16.28
C SER A 64 4.02 -7.06 -15.47
N PHE A 65 5.32 -6.86 -15.28
CA PHE A 65 6.15 -7.69 -14.42
C PHE A 65 5.99 -7.39 -12.93
N LEU A 66 5.57 -6.17 -12.55
CA LEU A 66 5.52 -5.75 -11.14
C LEU A 66 4.70 -6.68 -10.24
N PRO A 67 3.51 -7.17 -10.64
CA PRO A 67 2.74 -8.13 -9.83
C PRO A 67 3.50 -9.43 -9.53
N LYS A 68 4.45 -9.82 -10.41
CA LYS A 68 5.20 -11.09 -10.32
C LYS A 68 6.29 -11.06 -9.24
N LEU A 69 6.68 -9.88 -8.75
CA LEU A 69 7.67 -9.74 -7.66
C LEU A 69 7.23 -10.40 -6.35
N THR A 70 5.93 -10.58 -6.15
CA THR A 70 5.37 -11.31 -4.99
C THR A 70 5.59 -12.81 -5.06
N SER A 71 5.85 -13.36 -6.26
CA SER A 71 5.95 -14.80 -6.49
C SER A 71 7.37 -15.34 -6.32
N THR A 72 8.39 -14.49 -6.45
CA THR A 72 9.79 -14.88 -6.27
C THR A 72 10.10 -15.00 -4.78
N LYS A 73 10.23 -16.23 -4.28
CA LYS A 73 10.54 -16.54 -2.88
C LYS A 73 12.02 -16.85 -2.67
N ASP A 74 12.49 -16.64 -1.45
CA ASP A 74 13.78 -17.12 -0.97
C ASP A 74 13.81 -18.66 -0.89
N VAL A 75 15.01 -19.22 -0.67
CA VAL A 75 15.23 -20.69 -0.62
C VAL A 75 14.37 -21.35 0.47
N GLU A 76 14.10 -20.63 1.56
CA GLU A 76 13.33 -21.13 2.70
C GLU A 76 11.82 -20.87 2.58
N ASN A 77 11.35 -20.25 1.49
CA ASN A 77 9.97 -19.81 1.26
C ASN A 77 9.39 -18.90 2.36
N LYS A 78 10.25 -18.26 3.16
CA LYS A 78 9.87 -17.38 4.27
C LYS A 78 9.63 -15.94 3.80
N MET A 79 10.40 -15.48 2.83
CA MET A 79 10.38 -14.09 2.40
C MET A 79 10.38 -14.00 0.86
N THR A 80 9.66 -13.02 0.32
CA THR A 80 9.65 -12.78 -1.13
C THR A 80 10.67 -11.72 -1.51
N LEU A 81 11.01 -11.65 -2.80
CA LEU A 81 11.86 -10.60 -3.35
C LEU A 81 11.29 -9.20 -3.02
N LEU A 82 9.96 -9.06 -3.05
CA LEU A 82 9.31 -7.81 -2.66
C LEU A 82 9.57 -7.43 -1.20
N HIS A 83 9.50 -8.38 -0.26
CA HIS A 83 9.80 -8.10 1.15
C HIS A 83 11.26 -7.65 1.34
N TYR A 84 12.20 -8.31 0.65
CA TYR A 84 13.61 -7.90 0.66
C TYR A 84 13.83 -6.50 0.08
N LEU A 85 13.16 -6.19 -1.04
CA LEU A 85 13.21 -4.86 -1.65
C LEU A 85 12.66 -3.79 -0.71
N VAL A 86 11.50 -4.04 -0.10
CA VAL A 86 10.85 -3.12 0.85
C VAL A 86 11.73 -2.90 2.08
N GLU A 87 12.32 -3.95 2.64
CA GLU A 87 13.27 -3.84 3.76
C GLU A 87 14.52 -3.03 3.36
N THR A 88 15.05 -3.27 2.16
CA THR A 88 16.20 -2.52 1.64
C THR A 88 15.86 -1.04 1.47
N ILE A 89 14.68 -0.75 0.94
CA ILE A 89 14.15 0.61 0.79
C ILE A 89 13.97 1.27 2.15
N GLU A 90 13.34 0.60 3.12
CA GLU A 90 13.17 1.15 4.47
C GLU A 90 14.51 1.53 5.12
N ASN A 91 15.53 0.69 4.94
CA ASN A 91 16.84 0.90 5.56
C ASN A 91 17.72 1.94 4.85
N LYS A 92 17.60 2.07 3.52
CA LYS A 92 18.51 2.91 2.70
C LYS A 92 17.85 4.13 2.07
N PHE A 93 16.56 4.05 1.78
CA PHE A 93 15.77 5.02 1.03
C PHE A 93 14.36 5.20 1.65
N PRO A 94 14.26 5.52 2.96
CA PRO A 94 12.99 5.54 3.69
C PRO A 94 11.95 6.49 3.08
N GLU A 95 12.38 7.53 2.36
CA GLU A 95 11.53 8.46 1.62
C GLU A 95 10.65 7.78 0.56
N LEU A 96 11.10 6.65 0.01
CA LEU A 96 10.37 5.91 -1.03
C LEU A 96 9.21 5.10 -0.47
N LEU A 97 9.16 4.84 0.85
CA LEU A 97 8.06 4.10 1.47
C LEU A 97 6.70 4.78 1.31
N THR A 98 6.69 6.08 1.06
CA THR A 98 5.50 6.92 0.89
C THR A 98 5.16 7.16 -0.58
N PHE A 99 5.72 6.39 -1.53
CA PHE A 99 5.40 6.57 -2.96
C PHE A 99 3.91 6.39 -3.28
N ASN A 100 3.19 5.62 -2.45
CA ASN A 100 1.75 5.42 -2.60
C ASN A 100 0.95 6.73 -2.45
N GLU A 101 1.50 7.74 -1.78
CA GLU A 101 0.87 9.06 -1.62
C GLU A 101 0.92 9.85 -2.92
N ASP A 102 1.94 9.62 -3.75
CA ASP A 102 2.07 10.23 -5.08
C ASP A 102 1.09 9.59 -6.09
N LEU A 103 0.47 8.45 -5.75
CA LEU A 103 -0.34 7.60 -6.63
C LEU A 103 -1.78 7.44 -6.12
N ALA A 104 -2.42 8.57 -5.79
CA ALA A 104 -3.72 8.61 -5.13
C ALA A 104 -4.88 8.13 -6.02
N HIS A 105 -4.81 8.37 -7.33
CA HIS A 105 -5.90 8.06 -8.26
C HIS A 105 -5.78 6.68 -8.93
N VAL A 106 -4.65 5.98 -8.75
CA VAL A 106 -4.41 4.66 -9.34
C VAL A 106 -5.51 3.64 -8.99
N ASP A 107 -6.03 3.63 -7.76
CA ASP A 107 -7.10 2.70 -7.38
C ASP A 107 -8.40 2.90 -8.14
N LYS A 108 -8.71 4.17 -8.46
CA LYS A 108 -9.91 4.53 -9.22
C LYS A 108 -9.68 4.26 -10.70
N ALA A 109 -8.52 4.67 -11.23
CA ALA A 109 -8.13 4.45 -12.62
C ALA A 109 -8.11 2.95 -13.00
N ALA A 110 -7.71 2.08 -12.08
CA ALA A 110 -7.75 0.62 -12.26
C ALA A 110 -9.17 0.03 -12.46
N ARG A 111 -10.23 0.82 -12.22
CA ARG A 111 -11.64 0.41 -12.38
C ARG A 111 -12.33 1.12 -13.54
N VAL A 112 -11.67 2.06 -14.18
CA VAL A 112 -12.21 2.84 -15.31
C VAL A 112 -12.34 1.92 -16.51
N SER A 113 -13.51 1.89 -17.15
CA SER A 113 -13.70 1.17 -18.41
C SER A 113 -13.70 2.16 -19.57
N VAL A 114 -12.59 2.19 -20.33
CA VAL A 114 -12.45 3.11 -21.48
C VAL A 114 -13.51 2.82 -22.54
N GLU A 115 -13.82 1.55 -22.79
CA GLU A 115 -14.85 1.13 -23.74
C GLU A 115 -16.23 1.68 -23.35
N THR A 116 -16.56 1.64 -22.06
CA THR A 116 -17.84 2.14 -21.54
C THR A 116 -17.96 3.65 -21.75
N ILE A 117 -16.92 4.41 -21.41
CA ILE A 117 -16.89 5.86 -21.61
C ILE A 117 -17.06 6.21 -23.10
N GLN A 118 -16.30 5.55 -23.99
CA GLN A 118 -16.41 5.79 -25.43
C GLN A 118 -17.81 5.48 -25.96
N LYS A 119 -18.44 4.40 -25.48
CA LYS A 119 -19.82 4.04 -25.85
C LYS A 119 -20.81 5.10 -25.36
N THR A 120 -20.66 5.57 -24.13
CA THR A 120 -21.52 6.61 -23.58
C THR A 120 -21.37 7.92 -24.34
N LEU A 121 -20.13 8.37 -24.63
CA LEU A 121 -19.87 9.58 -25.41
C LEU A 121 -20.53 9.52 -26.80
N ARG A 122 -20.43 8.38 -27.50
CA ARG A 122 -21.12 8.17 -28.78
C ARG A 122 -22.64 8.27 -28.66
N GLN A 123 -23.21 7.70 -27.60
CA GLN A 123 -24.65 7.75 -27.34
C GLN A 123 -25.13 9.16 -26.97
N MET A 124 -24.33 9.91 -26.21
CA MET A 124 -24.61 11.30 -25.87
C MET A 124 -24.62 12.16 -27.14
N ASP A 125 -23.57 12.09 -27.97
CA ASP A 125 -23.49 12.85 -29.22
C ASP A 125 -24.70 12.55 -30.13
N ALA A 126 -25.03 11.27 -30.32
CA ALA A 126 -26.18 10.87 -31.14
C ALA A 126 -27.51 11.39 -30.58
N SER A 127 -27.69 11.36 -29.25
CA SER A 127 -28.90 11.85 -28.59
C SER A 127 -29.05 13.36 -28.71
N ILE A 128 -27.95 14.11 -28.57
CA ILE A 128 -27.94 15.57 -28.72
C ILE A 128 -28.22 15.95 -30.17
N ARG A 129 -27.61 15.26 -31.15
CA ARG A 129 -27.89 15.51 -32.59
C ARG A 129 -29.35 15.27 -32.94
N ASN A 130 -29.94 14.17 -32.47
CA ASN A 130 -31.36 13.89 -32.69
C ASN A 130 -32.25 14.99 -32.10
N LEU A 131 -31.91 15.49 -30.90
CA LEU A 131 -32.64 16.60 -30.29
C LEU A 131 -32.50 17.90 -31.08
N GLU A 132 -31.29 18.21 -31.57
CA GLU A 132 -31.04 19.37 -32.43
C GLU A 132 -31.82 19.28 -33.75
N ASP A 133 -31.89 18.10 -34.36
CA ASP A 133 -32.68 17.84 -35.56
C ASP A 133 -34.19 17.97 -35.29
N ASP A 134 -34.68 17.44 -34.17
CA ASP A 134 -36.08 17.58 -33.75
C ASP A 134 -36.46 19.05 -33.51
N LEU A 135 -35.56 19.84 -32.91
CA LEU A 135 -35.74 21.29 -32.71
C LEU A 135 -35.71 22.07 -34.04
N ASN A 136 -34.89 21.64 -35.00
CA ASN A 136 -34.81 22.25 -36.32
C ASN A 136 -36.04 21.92 -37.19
N ASN A 137 -36.63 20.74 -37.02
CA ASN A 137 -37.78 20.29 -37.80
C ASN A 137 -39.12 20.73 -37.19
N ASN A 138 -39.25 20.81 -35.86
CA ASN A 138 -40.47 21.23 -35.15
C ASN A 138 -40.47 22.74 -34.83
N LYS A 139 -40.43 23.58 -35.87
CA LYS A 139 -40.45 25.05 -35.69
C LYS A 139 -41.84 25.64 -35.41
N GLN A 140 -42.90 24.86 -35.55
CA GLN A 140 -44.27 25.30 -35.25
C GLN A 140 -44.75 24.70 -33.92
N PRO A 141 -45.14 25.54 -32.95
CA PRO A 141 -45.77 25.09 -31.71
C PRO A 141 -47.00 24.23 -32.01
N GLN A 142 -47.15 23.08 -31.34
CA GLN A 142 -48.32 22.21 -31.51
C GLN A 142 -49.54 22.69 -30.71
N GLY A 143 -49.43 23.80 -29.96
CA GLY A 143 -50.49 24.46 -29.22
C GLY A 143 -49.99 25.72 -28.50
N ASP A 144 -50.91 26.49 -27.90
CA ASP A 144 -50.60 27.77 -27.24
C ASP A 144 -49.74 27.63 -25.98
N ASP A 145 -49.76 26.46 -25.32
CA ASP A 145 -48.94 26.14 -24.13
C ASP A 145 -47.64 25.36 -24.47
N ASP A 146 -47.29 25.23 -25.75
CA ASP A 146 -46.12 24.47 -26.19
C ASP A 146 -44.82 25.25 -25.95
N THR A 147 -44.13 24.89 -24.87
CA THR A 147 -42.83 25.44 -24.45
C THR A 147 -41.66 24.54 -24.85
N PHE A 148 -41.88 23.52 -25.70
CA PHE A 148 -40.86 22.53 -26.06
C PHE A 148 -39.60 23.18 -26.64
N THR A 149 -39.74 24.03 -27.66
CA THR A 149 -38.60 24.65 -28.34
C THR A 149 -37.80 25.58 -27.42
N GLU A 150 -38.47 26.26 -26.49
CA GLU A 150 -37.82 27.15 -25.51
C GLU A 150 -37.00 26.35 -24.49
N VAL A 151 -37.61 25.34 -23.86
CA VAL A 151 -36.97 24.53 -22.81
C VAL A 151 -35.92 23.58 -23.39
N MET A 152 -36.22 22.92 -24.50
CA MET A 152 -35.29 21.98 -25.14
C MET A 152 -34.20 22.69 -25.93
N GLY A 153 -34.46 23.89 -26.46
CA GLY A 153 -33.45 24.68 -27.15
C GLY A 153 -32.33 25.13 -26.23
N THR A 154 -32.64 25.55 -25.00
CA THR A 154 -31.63 25.88 -23.98
C THR A 154 -30.90 24.62 -23.51
N PHE A 155 -31.64 23.56 -23.18
CA PHE A 155 -31.05 22.29 -22.78
C PHE A 155 -30.11 21.69 -23.84
N ALA A 156 -30.48 21.70 -25.12
CA ALA A 156 -29.64 21.16 -26.19
C ALA A 156 -28.30 21.90 -26.28
N LYS A 157 -28.30 23.23 -26.13
CA LYS A 157 -27.07 24.05 -26.11
C LYS A 157 -26.19 23.70 -24.90
N ASP A 158 -26.78 23.61 -23.72
CA ASP A 158 -26.06 23.28 -22.49
C ASP A 158 -25.50 21.85 -22.55
N ALA A 159 -26.29 20.89 -23.04
CA ALA A 159 -25.90 19.50 -23.23
C ALA A 159 -24.77 19.35 -24.25
N ARG A 160 -24.83 20.08 -25.38
CA ARG A 160 -23.77 20.12 -26.39
C ARG A 160 -22.48 20.65 -25.80
N SER A 161 -22.54 21.77 -25.06
CA SER A 161 -21.37 22.35 -24.40
C SER A 161 -20.74 21.41 -23.38
N GLN A 162 -21.56 20.76 -22.53
CA GLN A 162 -21.06 19.77 -21.57
C GLN A 162 -20.44 18.54 -22.25
N TYR A 163 -21.06 18.05 -23.32
CA TYR A 163 -20.51 16.95 -24.11
C TYR A 163 -19.14 17.31 -24.71
N GLU A 164 -18.99 18.50 -25.30
CA GLU A 164 -17.71 18.94 -25.88
C GLU A 164 -16.59 19.02 -24.84
N ILE A 165 -16.89 19.51 -23.63
CA ILE A 165 -15.93 19.50 -22.51
C ILE A 165 -15.55 18.05 -22.16
N LEU A 166 -16.54 17.17 -22.00
CA LEU A 166 -16.30 15.78 -21.61
C LEU A 166 -15.49 15.01 -22.67
N ASP A 167 -15.81 15.18 -23.95
CA ASP A 167 -15.08 14.62 -25.08
C ASP A 167 -13.64 15.14 -25.16
N SER A 168 -13.44 16.45 -24.92
CA SER A 168 -12.10 17.03 -24.84
C SER A 168 -11.29 16.46 -23.68
N MET A 169 -11.89 16.30 -22.50
CA MET A 169 -11.24 15.69 -21.35
C MET A 169 -10.86 14.22 -21.62
N PHE A 170 -11.77 13.46 -22.24
CA PHE A 170 -11.52 12.07 -22.61
C PHE A 170 -10.34 11.94 -23.60
N LYS A 171 -10.31 12.78 -24.65
CA LYS A 171 -9.18 12.82 -25.60
C LYS A 171 -7.87 13.18 -24.94
N ASN A 172 -7.87 14.11 -23.98
CA ASN A 172 -6.68 14.44 -23.20
C ASN A 172 -6.18 13.23 -22.39
N MET A 173 -7.08 12.50 -21.73
CA MET A 173 -6.76 11.26 -21.02
C MET A 173 -6.12 10.22 -21.94
N GLU A 174 -6.68 9.99 -23.13
CA GLU A 174 -6.11 9.07 -24.13
C GLU A 174 -4.72 9.51 -24.62
N SER A 175 -4.50 10.82 -24.75
CA SER A 175 -3.19 11.38 -25.09
C SER A 175 -2.17 11.12 -23.97
N LEU A 176 -2.53 11.38 -22.71
CA LEU A 176 -1.65 11.12 -21.56
C LEU A 176 -1.32 9.63 -21.40
N TYR A 177 -2.27 8.74 -21.72
CA TYR A 177 -2.00 7.31 -21.73
C TYR A 177 -1.04 6.91 -22.86
N THR A 178 -1.15 7.57 -24.02
CA THR A 178 -0.21 7.39 -25.13
C THR A 178 1.20 7.83 -24.70
N ASP A 179 1.33 8.99 -24.07
CA ASP A 179 2.59 9.45 -23.49
C ASP A 179 3.19 8.46 -22.49
N LEU A 180 2.35 7.87 -21.62
CA LEU A 180 2.80 6.83 -20.69
C LEU A 180 3.32 5.59 -21.41
N SER A 181 2.66 5.18 -22.50
CA SER A 181 3.08 4.04 -23.30
C SER A 181 4.45 4.23 -23.93
N GLU A 182 4.78 5.46 -24.33
CA GLU A 182 6.11 5.82 -24.83
C GLU A 182 7.13 5.88 -23.70
N PHE A 183 6.76 6.53 -22.58
CA PHE A 183 7.65 6.70 -21.43
C PHE A 183 8.06 5.38 -20.77
N TYR A 184 7.11 4.47 -20.54
CA TYR A 184 7.36 3.14 -19.99
C TYR A 184 7.57 2.06 -21.07
N SER A 185 7.55 2.43 -22.35
CA SER A 185 7.84 1.56 -23.49
C SER A 185 6.97 0.29 -23.54
N PHE A 186 5.65 0.43 -23.52
CA PHE A 186 4.69 -0.66 -23.69
C PHE A 186 3.72 -0.46 -24.86
N ASP A 187 3.12 -1.55 -25.35
CA ASP A 187 2.14 -1.52 -26.44
C ASP A 187 0.73 -1.20 -25.93
N LYS A 188 0.27 0.05 -26.10
CA LYS A 188 -1.05 0.51 -25.67
C LYS A 188 -2.24 -0.24 -26.31
N GLN A 189 -2.03 -0.98 -27.40
CA GLN A 189 -3.06 -1.82 -28.02
C GLN A 189 -3.24 -3.16 -27.31
N LYS A 190 -2.21 -3.62 -26.59
CA LYS A 190 -2.21 -4.89 -25.85
C LYS A 190 -2.30 -4.70 -24.35
N TYR A 191 -2.03 -3.50 -23.88
CA TYR A 191 -2.07 -3.15 -22.48
C TYR A 191 -2.96 -1.93 -22.33
N SER A 192 -4.19 -2.19 -21.92
CA SER A 192 -5.22 -1.17 -21.73
C SER A 192 -4.96 -0.34 -20.47
N LEU A 193 -5.59 0.84 -20.39
CA LEU A 193 -5.46 1.76 -19.25
C LEU A 193 -5.80 1.08 -17.92
N GLU A 194 -6.92 0.36 -17.91
CA GLU A 194 -7.41 -0.42 -16.78
C GLU A 194 -6.44 -1.51 -16.34
N GLU A 195 -5.88 -2.28 -17.28
CA GLU A 195 -4.88 -3.31 -16.98
C GLU A 195 -3.58 -2.70 -16.43
N PHE A 196 -3.09 -1.62 -17.05
CA PHE A 196 -1.90 -0.90 -16.57
C PHE A 196 -2.05 -0.45 -15.12
N PHE A 197 -3.14 0.28 -14.82
CA PHE A 197 -3.37 0.76 -13.47
C PHE A 197 -3.73 -0.36 -12.48
N SER A 198 -4.33 -1.46 -12.95
CA SER A 198 -4.57 -2.65 -12.12
C SER A 198 -3.26 -3.31 -11.68
N ASP A 199 -2.28 -3.42 -12.56
CA ASP A 199 -0.95 -3.97 -12.21
C ASP A 199 -0.19 -3.04 -11.27
N VAL A 200 -0.20 -1.73 -11.54
CA VAL A 200 0.42 -0.73 -10.64
C VAL A 200 -0.26 -0.74 -9.27
N LYS A 201 -1.59 -0.82 -9.21
CA LYS A 201 -2.36 -0.96 -7.96
C LYS A 201 -1.96 -2.25 -7.23
N THR A 202 -1.92 -3.37 -7.92
CA THR A 202 -1.56 -4.67 -7.34
C THR A 202 -0.17 -4.64 -6.74
N PHE A 203 0.79 -4.04 -7.44
CA PHE A 203 2.13 -3.82 -6.93
C PHE A 203 2.13 -2.91 -5.70
N LYS A 204 1.41 -1.78 -5.75
CA LYS A 204 1.30 -0.83 -4.64
C LYS A 204 0.75 -1.50 -3.38
N ASP A 205 -0.34 -2.25 -3.52
CA ASP A 205 -0.97 -2.96 -2.41
C ASP A 205 -0.03 -4.03 -1.84
N ALA A 206 0.64 -4.79 -2.70
CA ALA A 206 1.62 -5.79 -2.29
C ALA A 206 2.83 -5.17 -1.57
N PHE A 207 3.31 -4.02 -2.03
CA PHE A 207 4.41 -3.29 -1.39
C PHE A 207 4.03 -2.85 0.02
N LEU A 208 2.85 -2.23 0.18
CA LEU A 208 2.35 -1.79 1.47
C LEU A 208 2.11 -2.97 2.42
N GLN A 209 1.64 -4.10 1.89
CA GLN A 209 1.46 -5.31 2.66
C GLN A 209 2.81 -5.89 3.11
N ALA A 210 3.78 -6.01 2.21
CA ALA A 210 5.13 -6.47 2.53
C ALA A 210 5.81 -5.58 3.59
N ASN A 211 5.59 -4.27 3.55
CA ASN A 211 6.09 -3.35 4.58
C ASN A 211 5.49 -3.67 5.96
N LYS A 212 4.16 -3.85 6.03
CA LYS A 212 3.48 -4.24 7.27
C LYS A 212 3.96 -5.60 7.80
N ASP A 213 4.16 -6.55 6.90
CA ASP A 213 4.62 -7.89 7.25
C ASP A 213 6.06 -7.86 7.79
N ASN A 214 6.95 -7.07 7.19
CA ASN A 214 8.31 -6.85 7.68
C ASN A 214 8.33 -6.22 9.08
N VAL A 215 7.52 -5.18 9.31
CA VAL A 215 7.41 -4.55 10.64
C VAL A 215 6.96 -5.58 11.68
N LYS A 216 5.91 -6.34 11.38
CA LYS A 216 5.37 -7.37 12.28
C LYS A 216 6.37 -8.49 12.55
N LEU A 217 7.14 -8.91 11.55
CA LEU A 217 8.18 -9.92 11.69
C LEU A 217 9.26 -9.43 12.68
N ARG A 218 9.78 -8.21 12.48
CA ARG A 218 10.78 -7.62 13.39
C ARG A 218 10.27 -7.48 14.83
N GLU A 219 9.05 -7.00 15.02
CA GLU A 219 8.44 -6.91 16.36
C GLU A 219 8.34 -8.29 17.04
N THR A 220 7.99 -9.32 16.27
CA THR A 220 7.89 -10.69 16.78
C THR A 220 9.25 -11.26 17.15
N GLU A 221 10.26 -11.07 16.29
CA GLU A 221 11.64 -11.50 16.53
C GLU A 221 12.24 -10.81 17.76
N GLU A 222 12.03 -9.51 17.93
CA GLU A 222 12.46 -8.79 19.13
C GLU A 222 11.80 -9.32 20.39
N LYS A 223 10.49 -9.61 20.33
CA LYS A 223 9.76 -10.17 21.48
C LYS A 223 10.27 -11.55 21.85
N VAL A 224 10.54 -12.41 20.86
CA VAL A 224 11.13 -13.74 21.08
C VAL A 224 12.54 -13.62 21.66
N ARG A 225 13.38 -12.72 21.13
CA ARG A 225 14.73 -12.45 21.64
C ARG A 225 14.70 -12.03 23.11
N ARG A 226 13.87 -11.03 23.46
CA ARG A 226 13.72 -10.56 24.84
C ARG A 226 13.18 -11.64 25.78
N ALA A 227 12.25 -12.48 25.32
CA ALA A 227 11.72 -13.59 26.12
C ALA A 227 12.79 -14.67 26.37
N ARG A 228 13.64 -14.95 25.38
CA ARG A 228 14.76 -15.89 25.51
C ARG A 228 15.81 -15.37 26.50
N GLU A 229 16.25 -14.12 26.33
CA GLU A 229 17.20 -13.47 27.24
C GLU A 229 16.68 -13.43 28.69
N ALA A 230 15.39 -13.16 28.88
CA ALA A 230 14.76 -13.19 30.21
C ALA A 230 14.72 -14.60 30.83
N ARG A 231 14.47 -15.65 30.02
CA ARG A 231 14.49 -17.04 30.48
C ARG A 231 15.90 -17.49 30.86
N GLU A 232 16.89 -17.23 30.01
CA GLU A 232 18.29 -17.57 30.26
C GLU A 232 18.81 -16.87 31.54
N LYS A 233 18.47 -15.59 31.72
CA LYS A 233 18.81 -14.86 32.95
C LYS A 233 18.11 -15.44 34.19
N ALA A 234 16.82 -15.79 34.09
CA ALA A 234 16.08 -16.38 35.21
C ALA A 234 16.61 -17.77 35.58
N GLU A 235 17.06 -18.57 34.61
CA GLU A 235 17.70 -19.86 34.85
C GLU A 235 19.06 -19.70 35.53
N LEU A 236 19.89 -18.75 35.08
CA LEU A 236 21.17 -18.44 35.71
C LEU A 236 20.99 -17.96 37.16
N GLU A 237 20.02 -17.09 37.42
CA GLU A 237 19.69 -16.63 38.78
C GLU A 237 19.17 -17.76 39.67
N ARG A 238 18.37 -18.70 39.13
CA ARG A 238 17.93 -19.89 39.88
C ARG A 238 19.09 -20.84 40.17
N ALA A 239 20.00 -21.05 39.22
CA ALA A 239 21.17 -21.90 39.39
C ALA A 239 22.13 -21.32 40.44
N ASP A 240 22.40 -20.01 40.41
CA ASP A 240 23.21 -19.33 41.44
C ASP A 240 22.56 -19.42 42.83
N ARG A 241 21.25 -19.18 42.92
CA ARG A 241 20.49 -19.36 44.18
C ARG A 241 20.57 -20.80 44.69
N ALA A 242 20.45 -21.80 43.82
CA ALA A 242 20.56 -23.21 44.18
C ALA A 242 21.98 -23.59 44.63
N MET A 243 23.02 -23.08 43.96
CA MET A 243 24.42 -23.31 44.31
C MET A 243 24.76 -22.70 45.67
N ARG A 244 24.34 -21.44 45.93
CA ARG A 244 24.51 -20.80 47.25
C ARG A 244 23.79 -21.58 48.35
N LYS A 245 22.58 -22.06 48.09
CA LYS A 245 21.84 -22.90 49.04
C LYS A 245 22.56 -24.22 49.31
N ARG A 246 23.14 -24.86 48.28
CA ARG A 246 23.91 -26.10 48.44
C ARG A 246 25.21 -25.86 49.21
N ALA A 247 25.95 -24.79 48.92
CA ALA A 247 27.17 -24.43 49.66
C ALA A 247 26.90 -24.20 51.16
N LEU A 248 25.78 -23.58 51.50
CA LEU A 248 25.33 -23.43 52.90
C LEU A 248 25.04 -24.79 53.57
N ILE A 249 24.54 -25.78 52.84
CA ILE A 249 24.25 -27.12 53.37
C ILE A 249 25.53 -27.98 53.46
N ASP A 250 26.45 -27.86 52.49
CA ASP A 250 27.68 -28.66 52.41
C ASP A 250 28.72 -28.23 53.45
N MET A 251 28.80 -26.92 53.78
CA MET A 251 29.56 -26.44 54.95
C MET A 251 29.09 -27.07 56.28
N ASN A 252 27.88 -27.63 56.32
CA ASN A 252 27.33 -28.30 57.50
C ASN A 252 27.50 -29.83 57.48
N ALA A 253 28.05 -30.43 56.42
CA ALA A 253 28.15 -31.89 56.27
C ALA A 253 29.48 -32.46 56.82
N ASP A 254 30.54 -31.65 56.90
CA ASP A 254 31.87 -32.09 57.39
C ASP A 254 32.03 -31.93 58.92
N GLN A 255 30.98 -31.46 59.62
CA GLN A 255 30.93 -31.41 61.08
C GLN A 255 29.89 -32.40 61.61
N THR A 256 30.32 -33.61 61.90
CA THR A 256 29.56 -34.49 62.80
C THR A 256 29.46 -33.87 64.19
N GLN A 257 28.21 -33.55 64.55
CA GLN A 257 27.62 -33.48 65.90
C GLN A 257 27.65 -32.11 66.64
N GLU A 258 26.46 -31.73 67.13
CA GLU A 258 26.06 -30.61 68.00
C GLU A 258 25.99 -29.16 67.48
N GLY A 259 26.73 -28.73 66.45
CA GLY A 259 26.74 -27.29 66.03
C GLY A 259 25.76 -26.87 64.92
N VAL A 260 25.11 -27.82 64.25
CA VAL A 260 24.34 -27.57 63.01
C VAL A 260 23.11 -26.70 63.25
N MET A 261 22.42 -26.89 64.38
CA MET A 261 21.23 -26.12 64.72
C MET A 261 21.59 -24.66 65.05
N ASP A 262 22.70 -24.43 65.76
CA ASP A 262 23.15 -23.09 66.13
C ASP A 262 23.66 -22.28 64.93
N SER A 263 24.39 -22.91 63.99
CA SER A 263 24.78 -22.26 62.74
C SER A 263 23.57 -21.89 61.86
N LEU A 264 22.52 -22.72 61.85
CA LEU A 264 21.27 -22.40 61.14
C LEU A 264 20.51 -21.25 61.83
N LEU A 265 20.45 -21.24 63.16
CA LEU A 265 19.83 -20.16 63.93
C LEU A 265 20.60 -18.84 63.76
N GLU A 266 21.95 -18.88 63.75
CA GLU A 266 22.79 -17.70 63.49
C GLU A 266 22.60 -17.18 62.06
N ALA A 267 22.51 -18.04 61.05
CA ALA A 267 22.22 -17.63 59.67
C ALA A 267 20.82 -17.01 59.51
N LEU A 268 19.83 -17.50 60.26
CA LEU A 268 18.47 -16.95 60.32
C LEU A 268 18.43 -15.61 61.09
N GLN A 269 19.21 -15.48 62.17
CA GLN A 269 19.28 -14.30 63.04
C GLN A 269 20.10 -13.16 62.43
N THR A 270 21.19 -13.48 61.73
CA THR A 270 22.00 -12.53 60.95
C THR A 270 21.35 -12.13 59.63
N GLY A 271 20.26 -12.81 59.22
CA GLY A 271 19.54 -12.57 57.98
C GLY A 271 20.27 -13.06 56.72
N SER A 272 21.45 -13.67 56.85
CA SER A 272 22.24 -14.20 55.74
C SER A 272 21.49 -15.34 55.01
N ALA A 273 20.68 -16.13 55.73
CA ALA A 273 19.81 -17.18 55.19
C ALA A 273 18.66 -16.66 54.31
N PHE A 274 18.26 -15.39 54.48
CA PHE A 274 17.13 -14.78 53.77
C PHE A 274 17.59 -13.63 52.87
N SER A 275 18.73 -13.77 52.20
CA SER A 275 19.23 -12.78 51.23
C SER A 275 18.21 -12.54 50.11
N ARG A 276 17.25 -11.64 50.37
CA ARG A 276 16.15 -11.25 49.50
C ARG A 276 16.50 -9.91 48.84
N ASP A 277 16.66 -9.95 47.52
CA ASP A 277 15.95 -9.08 46.57
C ASP A 277 15.71 -7.60 46.97
N GLN A 278 16.70 -6.90 47.53
CA GLN A 278 16.58 -5.47 47.86
C GLN A 278 16.85 -4.52 46.68
N ARG A 279 16.99 -5.03 45.44
CA ARG A 279 17.32 -4.20 44.26
C ARG A 279 16.13 -3.72 43.42
N GLN A 280 14.88 -4.06 43.74
CA GLN A 280 13.72 -3.70 42.88
C GLN A 280 12.73 -2.65 43.45
N LYS A 281 13.02 -1.98 44.58
CA LYS A 281 12.06 -1.04 45.20
C LYS A 281 12.39 0.46 45.15
N ARG A 282 13.36 0.90 44.35
CA ARG A 282 13.61 2.36 44.18
C ARG A 282 13.96 2.73 42.73
N ALA A 283 12.92 2.96 41.92
CA ALA A 283 12.94 3.93 40.83
C ALA A 283 11.49 4.19 40.36
N ARG A 284 10.73 4.97 41.14
CA ARG A 284 9.63 5.79 40.59
C ARG A 284 10.13 7.23 40.62
N PRO A 285 10.28 7.92 39.48
CA PRO A 285 10.48 9.36 39.50
C PRO A 285 9.18 9.99 40.01
N ARG A 286 9.31 10.83 41.04
CA ARG A 286 8.25 11.78 41.41
C ARG A 286 8.07 12.75 40.24
N ALA A 287 6.83 12.92 39.78
CA ALA A 287 6.46 14.09 38.99
C ALA A 287 6.71 15.35 39.84
N ALA A 288 7.54 16.26 39.33
CA ALA A 288 7.57 17.65 39.76
C ALA A 288 6.60 18.43 38.87
N GLY A 289 5.86 19.35 39.48
CA GLY A 289 4.83 20.17 38.86
C GLY A 289 5.34 21.24 37.93
#